data_AF-A0A178ZPA5-F1
#
_entry.id   AF-A0A178ZPA5-F1
#
_cell.length_a   1.000
_cell.length_b   1.000
_cell.length_c   1.000
_cell.angle_alpha   90.00
_cell.angle_beta   90.00
_cell.angle_gamma   90.00
#
_symmetry.space_group_name_H-M   'P 1'
#
loop_
_entity.id
_entity.type
_entity.pdbx_description
1 polymer ?
#
loop_
_entity_poly.entity_id
_entity_poly.type
_entity_poly.pdbx_seq_one_letter_code
_entity_poly.pdbx_strand_id
1 'polypeptide(L)'
;MRAPEIAGFYLAWSDEFYGPAGSPPDSNNWALQTPPFNWNNEWQKYTTSTDNAWLDGNGQLCIAPQKVGGQWTSARLHGNKSFACEKNRKMIFAAHIKMGQNPWWQQQGIWPA
;
A
#
# COMPACT_ATOMS: atom_id res chain seq x y z
N MET A 1 -1.25 -11.45 -8.20
CA MET A 1 -2.55 -12.11 -8.47
C MET A 1 -3.28 -11.30 -9.52
N ARG A 2 -3.37 -11.80 -10.77
CA ARG A 2 -3.74 -10.97 -11.92
C ARG A 2 -5.05 -10.20 -11.68
N ALA A 3 -5.05 -8.91 -12.06
CA ALA A 3 -6.26 -8.08 -12.09
C ALA A 3 -7.45 -8.81 -12.77
N PRO A 4 -8.67 -8.75 -12.19
CA PRO A 4 -9.83 -9.45 -12.72
C PRO A 4 -10.30 -8.85 -14.04
N GLU A 5 -10.82 -9.70 -14.93
CA GLU A 5 -11.48 -9.27 -16.16
C GLU A 5 -12.92 -8.84 -15.85
N ILE A 6 -13.29 -7.61 -16.22
CA ILE A 6 -14.62 -7.05 -16.02
C ILE A 6 -15.22 -6.77 -17.39
N ALA A 7 -16.37 -7.38 -17.69
CA ALA A 7 -17.05 -7.23 -18.98
C ALA A 7 -17.31 -5.75 -19.31
N GLY A 8 -16.90 -5.31 -20.50
CA GLY A 8 -17.02 -3.92 -20.96
C GLY A 8 -15.92 -2.97 -20.46
N PHE A 9 -14.91 -3.48 -19.75
CA PHE A 9 -13.71 -2.72 -19.34
C PHE A 9 -12.45 -3.36 -19.92
N TYR A 10 -11.38 -2.57 -20.01
CA TYR A 10 -10.03 -3.05 -20.29
C TYR A 10 -9.11 -2.67 -19.13
N LEU A 11 -8.05 -3.45 -18.92
CA LEU A 11 -7.06 -3.16 -17.89
C LEU A 11 -6.18 -1.98 -18.33
N ALA A 12 -6.30 -0.85 -17.63
CA ALA A 12 -5.50 0.35 -17.94
C ALA A 12 -4.11 0.31 -17.26
N TRP A 13 -4.02 -0.23 -16.06
CA TRP A 13 -2.80 -0.36 -15.27
C TRP A 13 -3.02 -1.36 -14.12
N SER A 14 -1.96 -2.03 -13.70
CA SER A 14 -1.92 -2.89 -12.52
C SER A 14 -0.50 -2.97 -11.97
N ASP A 15 -0.39 -3.19 -10.67
CA ASP A 15 0.83 -3.69 -10.04
C ASP A 15 0.49 -4.97 -9.28
N GLU A 16 1.23 -6.03 -9.58
CA GLU A 16 1.01 -7.38 -9.06
C GLU A 16 1.95 -7.68 -7.88
N PHE A 17 2.83 -6.74 -7.54
CA PHE A 17 3.78 -6.83 -6.44
C PHE A 17 4.70 -8.06 -6.50
N TYR A 18 5.07 -8.48 -7.71
CA TYR A 18 6.06 -9.53 -7.91
C TYR A 18 7.47 -8.99 -7.69
N GLY A 19 8.27 -9.75 -6.95
CA GLY A 19 9.68 -9.48 -6.69
C GLY A 19 10.21 -10.39 -5.58
N PRO A 20 11.52 -10.36 -5.31
CA PRO A 20 12.11 -11.15 -4.23
C PRO A 20 11.52 -10.80 -2.85
N ALA A 21 11.39 -11.79 -1.97
CA ALA A 21 10.96 -11.53 -0.60
C ALA A 21 11.88 -10.52 0.10
N GLY A 22 11.28 -9.53 0.77
CA GLY A 22 12.00 -8.47 1.48
C GLY A 22 12.45 -7.30 0.61
N SER A 23 12.25 -7.34 -0.71
CA SER A 23 12.57 -6.20 -1.57
C SER A 23 11.56 -5.06 -1.40
N PRO A 24 11.92 -3.80 -1.69
CA PRO A 24 10.95 -2.72 -1.76
C PRO A 24 9.98 -2.88 -2.94
N PRO A 25 8.83 -2.18 -2.93
CA PRO A 25 7.97 -2.05 -4.11
C PRO A 25 8.69 -1.32 -5.27
N ASP A 26 8.24 -1.53 -6.50
CA ASP A 26 8.84 -0.89 -7.69
C ASP A 26 8.71 0.64 -7.62
N SER A 27 9.87 1.32 -7.58
CA SER A 27 9.94 2.78 -7.49
C SER A 27 9.47 3.51 -8.74
N ASN A 28 9.34 2.82 -9.88
CA ASN A 28 8.70 3.39 -11.07
C ASN A 28 7.20 3.55 -10.89
N ASN A 29 6.57 2.68 -10.09
CA ASN A 29 5.14 2.71 -9.79
C ASN A 29 4.82 3.49 -8.53
N TRP A 30 5.65 3.38 -7.49
CA TRP A 30 5.35 3.86 -6.15
C TRP A 30 6.44 4.76 -5.56
N ALA A 31 6.02 5.87 -4.93
CA ALA A 31 6.86 6.71 -4.10
C ALA A 31 6.48 6.55 -2.62
N LEU A 32 7.46 6.26 -1.76
CA LEU A 32 7.26 6.26 -0.31
C LEU A 32 7.32 7.69 0.22
N GLN A 33 6.33 8.08 1.04
CA GLN A 33 6.23 9.45 1.53
C GLN A 33 7.16 9.70 2.74
N THR A 34 8.17 10.56 2.55
CA THR A 34 9.05 11.07 3.62
C THR A 34 9.48 12.53 3.37
N PRO A 35 9.45 13.44 4.38
CA PRO A 35 8.84 13.27 5.68
C PRO A 35 7.30 13.22 5.56
N PRO A 36 6.63 12.49 6.46
CA PRO A 36 5.19 12.43 6.44
C PRO A 36 4.58 13.75 6.89
N PHE A 37 3.46 14.10 6.27
CA PHE A 37 2.64 15.21 6.73
C PHE A 37 1.63 14.67 7.73
N ASN A 38 1.54 15.28 8.91
CA ASN A 38 0.58 14.85 9.93
C ASN A 38 -0.76 15.57 9.71
N TRP A 39 -1.67 14.93 8.97
CA TRP A 39 -2.97 15.52 8.62
C TRP A 39 -4.06 15.26 9.66
N ASN A 40 -3.91 14.23 10.50
CA ASN A 40 -4.98 13.66 11.31
C ASN A 40 -4.52 13.29 12.73
N ASN A 41 -3.43 13.90 13.21
CA ASN A 41 -2.79 13.60 14.49
C ASN A 41 -2.40 12.12 14.63
N GLU A 42 -1.99 11.50 13.53
CA GLU A 42 -1.38 10.18 13.46
C GLU A 42 -0.06 10.13 14.26
N TRP A 43 0.24 8.96 14.84
CA TRP A 43 1.38 8.80 15.79
C TRP A 43 2.63 8.18 15.16
N GLN A 44 2.47 7.50 14.03
CA GLN A 44 3.56 6.80 13.38
C GLN A 44 4.47 7.76 12.60
N LYS A 45 5.75 7.41 12.56
CA LYS A 45 6.70 7.96 11.58
C LYS A 45 6.65 7.09 10.33
N TYR A 46 6.18 7.62 9.19
CA TYR A 46 6.34 6.91 7.93
C TYR A 46 7.82 6.85 7.54
N THR A 47 8.26 5.70 7.06
CA THR A 47 9.65 5.43 6.67
C THR A 47 9.71 4.86 5.26
N THR A 48 10.93 4.81 4.70
CA THR A 48 11.24 4.08 3.47
C THR A 48 11.85 2.70 3.74
N SER A 49 11.85 2.22 4.99
CA SER A 49 12.45 0.94 5.36
C SER A 49 11.61 -0.25 4.89
N THR A 50 12.28 -1.30 4.43
CA THR A 50 11.66 -2.61 4.16
C THR A 50 11.13 -3.29 5.43
N ASP A 51 11.48 -2.81 6.62
CA ASP A 51 10.82 -3.24 7.86
C ASP A 51 9.35 -2.81 7.95
N ASN A 52 8.97 -1.78 7.17
CA ASN A 52 7.62 -1.23 7.15
C ASN A 52 6.87 -1.52 5.85
N ALA A 53 7.56 -1.59 4.70
CA ALA A 53 6.96 -1.95 3.41
C ALA A 53 7.88 -2.83 2.57
N TRP A 54 7.45 -4.05 2.27
CA TRP A 54 8.24 -5.02 1.50
C TRP A 54 7.37 -5.94 0.66
N LEU A 55 7.96 -6.57 -0.35
CA LEU A 55 7.33 -7.64 -1.14
C LEU A 55 7.50 -8.97 -0.41
N ASP A 56 6.45 -9.79 -0.35
CA ASP A 56 6.48 -11.08 0.36
C ASP A 56 7.14 -12.23 -0.43
N GLY A 57 7.50 -12.00 -1.69
CA GLY A 57 8.01 -13.02 -2.60
C GLY A 57 6.94 -13.80 -3.37
N ASN A 58 5.67 -13.62 -3.04
CA ASN A 58 4.52 -14.36 -3.60
C ASN A 58 3.47 -13.46 -4.25
N GLY A 59 3.83 -12.22 -4.58
CA GLY A 59 2.94 -11.27 -5.27
C GLY A 59 2.06 -10.46 -4.32
N GLN A 60 2.58 -10.09 -3.14
CA GLN A 60 1.93 -9.18 -2.21
C GLN A 60 2.89 -8.10 -1.72
N LEU A 61 2.37 -6.88 -1.64
CA LEU A 61 2.96 -5.83 -0.81
C LEU A 61 2.50 -6.02 0.63
N CYS A 62 3.45 -6.17 1.54
CA CYS A 62 3.23 -6.10 2.97
C CYS A 62 3.48 -4.67 3.45
N ILE A 63 2.53 -4.10 4.19
CA ILE A 63 2.73 -2.87 4.97
C ILE A 63 2.49 -3.24 6.43
N ALA A 64 3.54 -3.16 7.26
CA ALA A 64 3.45 -3.52 8.67
C ALA A 64 3.88 -2.36 9.58
N PRO A 65 2.98 -1.87 10.44
CA PRO A 65 3.36 -0.94 11.49
C PRO A 65 4.21 -1.66 12.53
N GLN A 66 5.28 -1.02 12.98
CA GLN A 66 6.18 -1.54 14.01
C GLN A 66 6.20 -0.60 15.20
N LYS A 67 6.34 -1.16 16.40
CA LYS A 67 6.56 -0.39 17.64
C LYS A 67 7.91 -0.74 18.23
N VAL A 68 8.88 0.16 18.12
CA VAL A 68 10.24 -0.03 18.63
C VAL A 68 10.55 1.09 19.60
N GLY A 69 10.95 0.74 20.84
CA GLY A 69 11.29 1.73 21.87
C GLY A 69 10.16 2.71 22.21
N GLY A 70 8.89 2.31 22.02
CA GLY A 70 7.72 3.15 22.25
C GLY A 70 7.28 4.00 21.05
N GLN A 71 8.12 4.12 20.02
CA GLN A 71 7.81 4.86 18.79
C GLN A 71 7.15 3.92 17.76
N TRP A 72 6.06 4.40 17.15
CA TRP A 72 5.45 3.73 16.01
C TRP A 72 6.14 4.14 14.70
N THR A 73 6.39 3.17 13.83
CA THR A 73 6.76 3.38 12.43
C THR A 73 5.80 2.64 11.52
N SER A 74 5.63 3.11 10.29
CA SER A 74 4.82 2.47 9.26
C SER A 74 5.30 2.93 7.87
N ALA A 75 4.57 2.61 6.81
CA ALA A 75 4.82 3.10 5.46
C ALA A 75 3.55 3.71 4.85
N ARG A 76 3.77 4.67 3.95
CA ARG A 76 2.73 5.26 3.10
C ARG A 76 3.28 5.39 1.70
N LEU A 77 2.57 4.81 0.73
CA LEU A 77 2.96 4.79 -0.67
C LEU A 77 1.97 5.64 -1.49
N HIS A 78 2.49 6.32 -2.50
CA HIS A 78 1.68 7.02 -3.51
C HIS A 78 2.03 6.50 -4.89
N GLY A 79 1.02 6.32 -5.73
CA GLY A 79 1.26 5.99 -7.13
C GLY A 79 1.89 7.16 -7.88
N ASN A 80 2.92 6.91 -8.68
CA ASN A 80 3.57 7.93 -9.50
C ASN A 80 2.73 8.38 -10.71
N LYS A 81 1.70 7.59 -11.06
CA LYS A 81 0.78 7.88 -12.17
C LYS A 81 -0.50 8.52 -11.65
N SER A 82 -0.95 9.54 -12.36
CA SER A 82 -2.30 10.09 -12.22
C SER A 82 -3.24 9.42 -13.21
N PHE A 83 -4.46 9.16 -12.77
CA PHE A 83 -5.50 8.55 -13.58
C PHE A 83 -6.71 9.46 -13.63
N ALA A 84 -7.28 9.63 -14.81
CA ALA A 84 -8.49 10.41 -15.01
C ALA A 84 -9.44 9.62 -15.92
N CYS A 85 -10.72 9.60 -15.56
CA CYS A 85 -11.75 9.05 -16.41
C CYS A 85 -12.18 10.09 -17.45
N GLU A 86 -12.19 9.71 -18.72
CA GLU A 86 -12.73 10.55 -19.78
C GLU A 86 -14.21 10.86 -19.54
N LYS A 87 -14.67 12.00 -20.05
CA LYS A 87 -16.07 12.42 -19.97
C LYS A 87 -16.99 11.32 -20.52
N ASN A 88 -18.09 11.05 -19.82
CA ASN A 88 -19.08 10.03 -20.16
C ASN A 88 -18.53 8.57 -20.20
N ARG A 89 -17.34 8.32 -19.66
CA ARG A 89 -16.78 6.96 -19.47
C ARG A 89 -16.84 6.56 -18.00
N LYS A 90 -16.48 5.31 -17.70
CA LYS A 90 -16.36 4.76 -16.34
C LYS A 90 -14.94 4.24 -16.14
N MET A 91 -14.41 4.39 -14.92
CA MET A 91 -13.13 3.86 -14.48
C MET A 91 -13.32 3.15 -13.14
N ILE A 92 -12.66 2.02 -12.96
CA ILE A 92 -12.70 1.23 -11.73
C ILE A 92 -11.29 1.17 -11.14
N PHE A 93 -11.18 1.46 -9.85
CA PHE A 93 -10.02 1.15 -9.04
C PHE A 93 -10.37 0.00 -8.12
N ALA A 94 -9.50 -1.01 -8.08
CA ALA A 94 -9.67 -2.18 -7.23
C ALA A 94 -8.33 -2.55 -6.63
N ALA A 95 -8.37 -3.02 -5.39
CA ALA A 95 -7.25 -3.62 -4.70
C ALA A 95 -7.76 -4.85 -3.95
N HIS A 96 -6.94 -5.91 -3.90
CA HIS A 96 -7.21 -7.05 -3.04
C HIS A 96 -6.37 -6.91 -1.77
N ILE A 97 -7.02 -6.52 -0.68
CA ILE A 97 -6.34 -6.18 0.57
C ILE A 97 -6.72 -7.18 1.64
N LYS A 98 -5.70 -7.78 2.27
CA LYS A 98 -5.86 -8.58 3.48
C LYS A 98 -5.49 -7.73 4.70
N MET A 99 -6.42 -7.63 5.65
CA MET A 99 -6.19 -6.89 6.89
C MET A 99 -5.33 -7.71 7.87
N GLY A 100 -4.73 -7.01 8.84
CA GLY A 100 -3.98 -7.64 9.93
C GLY A 100 -4.84 -8.66 10.69
N GLN A 101 -4.23 -9.78 11.07
CA GLN A 101 -4.93 -10.90 11.72
C GLN A 101 -4.68 -10.96 13.24
N ASN A 102 -4.03 -9.95 13.82
CA ASN A 102 -3.84 -9.86 15.26
C ASN A 102 -5.19 -9.78 15.99
N PRO A 103 -5.29 -10.15 17.27
CA PRO A 103 -6.52 -9.95 18.02
C PRO A 103 -6.95 -8.48 18.07
N TRP A 104 -8.26 -8.20 18.11
CA TRP A 104 -8.80 -6.84 18.01
C TRP A 104 -8.22 -5.87 19.06
N TRP A 105 -7.90 -6.36 20.26
CA TRP A 105 -7.31 -5.54 21.34
C TRP A 105 -5.86 -5.12 21.04
N GLN A 106 -5.17 -5.82 20.14
CA GLN A 106 -3.84 -5.43 19.62
C GLN A 106 -3.93 -4.59 18.34
N GLN A 107 -5.13 -4.38 17.80
CA GLN A 107 -5.36 -3.58 16.59
C GLN A 107 -5.88 -2.17 16.91
N GLN A 108 -6.02 -1.80 18.19
CA GLN A 108 -6.47 -0.46 18.58
C GLN A 108 -5.49 0.60 18.06
N GLY A 109 -6.00 1.58 17.32
CA GLY A 109 -5.20 2.64 16.68
C GLY A 109 -4.57 2.24 15.34
N ILE A 110 -4.72 0.99 14.87
CA ILE A 110 -4.31 0.60 13.52
C ILE A 110 -5.34 1.12 12.51
N TRP A 111 -4.88 1.99 11.62
CA TRP A 111 -5.71 2.62 10.60
C TRP A 111 -5.12 2.40 9.20
N PRO A 112 -5.56 1.35 8.49
CA PRO A 112 -5.18 1.08 7.10
C PRO A 112 -6.09 1.86 6.14
N ALA A 113 -5.50 2.40 5.06
CA ALA A 113 -6.18 3.17 4.01
C ALA A 113 -5.44 3.02 2.65
#